data_AF-A0A7C5RNB7-F1
#
_entry.id   AF-A0A7C5RNB7-F1
#
_cell.length_a   1.000
_cell.length_b   1.000
_cell.length_c   1.000
_cell.angle_alpha   90.00
_cell.angle_beta   90.00
_cell.angle_gamma   90.00
#
_symmetry.space_group_name_H-M   'P 1'
#
loop_
_entity.id
_entity.type
_entity.pdbx_description
1 polymer ?
#
loop_
_entity_poly.entity_id
_entity_poly.type
_entity_poly.pdbx_seq_one_letter_code
_entity_poly.pdbx_strand_id
1 'polypeptide(L)' 'MGDLYATVRIYGPKGMVEVRALVDAGATFTKISRSDAEKIGLSVMRETLEQLSTGQ' A
#
# COMPACT_ATOMS: atom_id res chain seq x y z
N MET A 1 8.49 9.93 -16.89
CA MET A 1 7.61 8.93 -16.26
C MET A 1 6.61 9.69 -15.42
N GLY A 2 5.32 9.49 -15.68
CA GLY A 2 4.24 10.32 -15.16
C GLY A 2 3.67 9.73 -13.89
N ASP A 3 4.26 10.09 -12.76
CA ASP A 3 3.76 9.68 -11.45
C ASP A 3 2.45 10.45 -11.17
N LEU A 4 1.32 9.75 -11.15
CA LEU A 4 0.01 10.35 -10.93
C LEU A 4 -0.53 9.93 -9.56
N TYR A 5 -0.95 10.91 -8.75
CA TYR A 5 -1.77 10.60 -7.59
C TYR A 5 -3.21 10.36 -8.02
N ALA A 6 -3.73 9.17 -7.76
CA ALA A 6 -5.12 8.83 -8.00
C ALA A 6 -5.79 8.30 -6.74
N THR A 7 -7.09 8.54 -6.61
CA THR A 7 -7.92 7.84 -5.63
C THR A 7 -8.24 6.46 -6.19
N VAL A 8 -7.79 5.41 -5.51
CA VAL A 8 -8.01 4.02 -5.91
C VAL A 8 -8.83 3.28 -4.84
N ARG A 9 -9.66 2.34 -5.29
CA ARG A 9 -10.40 1.43 -4.41
C ARG A 9 -9.66 0.13 -4.27
N ILE A 10 -9.42 -0.28 -3.03
CA ILE A 10 -8.78 -1.56 -2.71
C ILE A 10 -9.81 -2.44 -2.03
N TYR A 11 -10.03 -3.62 -2.59
CA TYR A 11 -11.00 -4.59 -2.12
C TYR A 11 -10.28 -5.70 -1.36
N GLY A 12 -10.81 -6.06 -0.20
CA GLY A 12 -10.35 -7.18 0.62
C GLY A 12 -11.52 -8.01 1.14
N PRO A 13 -11.25 -9.10 1.89
CA PRO A 13 -12.27 -10.03 2.36
C PRO A 13 -13.40 -9.39 3.20
N LYS A 14 -13.14 -8.28 3.88
CA LYS A 14 -14.12 -7.60 4.76
C LYS A 14 -14.74 -6.34 4.16
N GLY A 15 -14.38 -5.96 2.93
CA GLY A 15 -14.94 -4.79 2.27
C GLY A 15 -13.93 -4.04 1.40
N MET A 16 -14.06 -2.71 1.37
CA MET A 16 -13.29 -1.84 0.49
C MET A 16 -12.83 -0.58 1.23
N VAL A 17 -11.68 -0.05 0.82
CA VAL A 17 -11.17 1.25 1.24
C VAL A 17 -10.76 2.08 0.03
N GLU A 18 -11.00 3.38 0.09
CA GLU A 18 -10.48 4.35 -0.86
C GLU A 18 -9.18 4.96 -0.31
N VAL A 19 -8.11 4.89 -1.09
CA VAL A 19 -6.81 5.47 -0.74
C VAL A 19 -6.30 6.36 -1.86
N ARG A 20 -5.66 7.46 -1.51
CA ARG A 20 -4.91 8.28 -2.47
C ARG A 20 -3.52 7.68 -2.61
N ALA A 21 -3.25 7.02 -3.73
CA ALA A 21 -1.99 6.34 -3.98
C ALA A 21 -1.24 7.00 -5.14
N LEU A 22 0.09 6.94 -5.09
CA LEU A 22 0.93 7.20 -6.24
C LEU A 22 0.80 6.00 -7.18
N VAL A 23 0.25 6.24 -8.37
CA VAL A 23 0.06 5.22 -9.39
C VAL A 23 1.13 5.44 -10.44
N ASP A 24 2.05 4.49 -10.53
CA ASP A 24 2.95 4.32 -11.66
C ASP A 24 2.40 3.17 -12.51
N ALA A 25 2.26 3.40 -13.82
CA ALA A 25 1.79 2.39 -14.77
C ALA A 25 2.72 1.16 -14.84
N GLY A 26 3.96 1.28 -14.37
CA GLY A 26 4.91 0.17 -14.23
C GLY A 26 4.91 -0.55 -12.89
N ALA A 27 4.13 -0.08 -11.89
CA ALA A 27 4.17 -0.65 -10.55
C ALA A 27 3.44 -2.00 -10.47
N THR A 28 4.15 -3.04 -10.03
CA THR A 28 3.57 -4.38 -9.76
C THR A 28 3.07 -4.54 -8.34
N PHE A 29 3.38 -3.59 -7.45
CA PHE A 29 2.93 -3.58 -6.07
C PHE A 29 2.52 -2.17 -5.64
N THR A 30 1.52 -2.08 -4.76
CA THR A 30 1.07 -0.84 -4.12
C THR A 30 1.28 -0.95 -2.61
N LYS A 31 1.63 0.17 -1.97
CA LYS A 31 1.77 0.26 -0.52
C LYS A 31 0.56 0.98 0.08
N ILE A 32 0.02 0.42 1.14
CA ILE A 32 -1.05 1.03 1.95
C ILE A 32 -0.68 0.99 3.42
N SER A 33 -1.38 1.80 4.22
CA SER A 33 -1.22 1.76 5.68
C SER A 33 -1.69 0.41 6.22
N ARG A 34 -1.03 -0.05 7.29
CA ARG A 34 -1.41 -1.28 8.00
C ARG A 34 -2.86 -1.20 8.49
N SER A 35 -3.26 -0.05 9.03
CA SER A 35 -4.61 0.17 9.55
C SER A 35 -5.68 0.04 8.46
N ASP A 36 -5.41 0.50 7.22
CA ASP A 36 -6.37 0.34 6.12
C ASP A 36 -6.46 -1.11 5.64
N ALA A 37 -5.31 -1.80 5.58
CA ALA A 37 -5.27 -3.23 5.26
C ALA A 37 -6.07 -4.07 6.26
N GLU A 38 -5.95 -3.77 7.56
CA GLU A 38 -6.69 -4.44 8.64
C GLU A 38 -8.20 -4.22 8.54
N LYS A 39 -8.65 -2.99 8.20
CA LYS A 39 -10.08 -2.67 8.01
C LYS A 39 -10.74 -3.54 6.93
N ILE A 40 -10.03 -3.76 5.82
CA ILE A 40 -10.54 -4.58 4.70
C ILE A 40 -10.23 -6.08 4.85
N GLY A 41 -9.61 -6.48 5.97
CA GLY A 41 -9.37 -7.88 6.30
C GLY A 41 -8.22 -8.53 5.53
N LEU A 42 -7.24 -7.76 5.07
CA LEU A 42 -6.00 -8.30 4.52
C LEU A 42 -5.11 -8.83 5.66
N SER A 43 -4.47 -9.96 5.43
CA SER A 43 -3.51 -10.57 6.36
C SER A 43 -2.07 -10.27 5.94
N VAL A 44 -1.20 -10.07 6.92
CA VAL A 44 0.23 -9.95 6.69
C VAL A 44 0.78 -11.32 6.34
N MET A 45 1.29 -11.47 5.11
CA MET A 45 1.93 -12.72 4.67
C MET A 45 3.41 -12.80 5.09
N ARG A 46 4.09 -11.66 5.19
CA ARG A 46 5.51 -11.57 5.53
C ARG A 46 5.80 -10.25 6.24
N GLU A 47 6.53 -10.33 7.35
CA GLU A 47 7.14 -9.16 8.00
C GLU A 47 8.61 -9.09 7.62
N THR A 48 9.11 -7.89 7.38
CA THR A 48 10.53 -7.65 7.07
C THR A 48 11.00 -6.51 7.95
N LEU A 49 12.05 -6.76 8.73
CA LEU A 49 12.70 -5.74 9.55
C LEU A 49 13.66 -4.97 8.66
N GLU A 50 13.38 -3.69 8.46
CA GLU A 50 14.25 -2.77 7.72
C GLU A 50 15.12 -2.02 8.73
N GLN A 51 16.44 -2.09 8.58
CA GLN A 51 17.35 -1.25 9.34
C GLN A 51 17.57 0.04 8.56
N LEU A 52 17.03 1.14 9.06
CA LEU A 52 17.24 2.46 8.46
C LEU A 52 18.72 2.84 8.66
N SER A 53 19.45 2.99 7.55
CA SER A 53 20.80 3.56 7.61
C SER A 53 20.71 5.02 8.00
N THR A 54 21.45 5.42 9.04
CA THR A 54 21.50 6.81 9.51
C THR A 54 22.38 7.73 8.66
N GLY A 55 22.89 7.25 7.52
CA GLY A 55 23.62 8.06 6.53
C GLY A 55 24.62 9.03 7.15
N GLN A 56 25.71 8.52 7.74
CA GLN A 56 26.89 9.34 8.02
C GLN A 56 27.68 9.58 6.75
#